data_AF-A0A5E3WZQ6-F1
#
_entry.id   AF-A0A5E3WZQ6-F1
#
_cell.length_a   1.000
_cell.length_b   1.000
_cell.length_c   1.000
_cell.angle_alpha   90.00
_cell.angle_beta   90.00
_cell.angle_gamma   90.00
#
_symmetry.space_group_name_H-M   'P 1'
#
loop_
_entity.id
_entity.type
_entity.pdbx_description
1 polymer ?
#
loop_
_entity_poly.entity_id
_entity_poly.type
_entity_poly.pdbx_seq_one_letter_code
_entity_poly.pdbx_strand_id
1 'polypeptide(L)'
;MKGISLITLGLVTESFTASTTRLPPAPFRDPPSAAVDHVNTMIGNAGDTPNGSGGTIPSTAPPFAMTRWVAQTRRNYVSVTPYNVTGTHIYGFQGTHQPAIWMGESGCVGVVPGAGEVRAGWEERGMRKVEGEERWG
;
A
#
# COMPACT_ATOMS: atom_id res chain seq x y z
N MET A 1 42.99 2.79 52.46
CA MET A 1 43.27 2.45 51.04
C MET A 1 42.58 1.13 50.72
N LYS A 2 41.50 1.16 49.92
CA LYS A 2 41.00 0.08 49.05
C LYS A 2 39.88 0.66 48.18
N GLY A 3 40.02 0.46 46.88
CA GLY A 3 39.49 1.31 45.81
C GLY A 3 38.01 1.12 45.48
N ILE A 4 37.43 2.20 44.97
CA ILE A 4 36.10 2.25 44.36
C ILE A 4 36.24 1.71 42.93
N SER A 5 35.53 0.63 42.62
CA SER A 5 35.45 0.05 41.28
C SER A 5 34.29 0.71 40.53
N LEU A 6 34.61 1.58 39.56
CA LEU A 6 33.62 2.11 38.61
C LEU A 6 33.33 1.04 37.55
N ILE A 7 32.07 0.63 37.43
CA ILE A 7 31.58 -0.20 36.33
C ILE A 7 31.24 0.73 35.18
N THR A 8 31.98 0.65 34.08
CA THR A 8 31.72 1.39 32.84
C THR A 8 30.61 0.72 32.05
N LEU A 9 29.51 1.42 31.80
CA LEU A 9 28.40 0.98 30.95
C LEU A 9 28.78 1.22 29.48
N GLY A 10 29.03 0.15 28.73
CA GLY A 10 29.31 0.21 27.29
C GLY A 10 28.05 0.53 26.49
N LEU A 11 28.06 1.63 25.75
CA LEU A 11 27.01 2.00 24.81
C LEU A 11 27.17 1.14 23.54
N VAL A 12 26.24 0.21 23.30
CA VAL A 12 26.19 -0.56 22.05
C VAL A 12 25.45 0.28 21.02
N THR A 13 26.18 0.87 20.08
CA THR A 13 25.58 1.53 18.90
C THR A 13 25.28 0.49 17.84
N GLU A 14 24.03 0.05 17.74
CA GLU A 14 23.58 -0.78 16.62
C GLU A 14 23.54 0.08 15.35
N SER A 15 24.35 -0.32 14.36
CA SER A 15 24.33 0.29 13.03
C SER A 15 23.22 -0.36 12.20
N PHE A 16 22.17 0.39 11.89
CA PHE A 16 21.19 -0.01 10.88
C PHE A 16 21.90 -0.08 9.53
N THR A 17 22.15 -1.29 9.03
CA THR A 17 22.60 -1.47 7.65
C THR A 17 21.42 -1.17 6.75
N ALA A 18 21.49 -0.06 6.01
CA ALA A 18 20.50 0.28 5.02
C ALA A 18 20.37 -0.88 4.02
N SER A 19 19.20 -1.51 3.99
CA SER A 19 18.87 -2.51 2.98
C SER A 19 18.98 -1.85 1.61
N THR A 20 19.95 -2.28 0.79
CA THR A 20 20.05 -1.86 -0.62
C THR A 20 18.71 -2.14 -1.27
N THR A 21 17.96 -1.08 -1.59
CA THR A 21 16.77 -1.17 -2.42
C THR A 21 17.24 -1.74 -3.76
N ARG A 22 16.98 -3.02 -4.00
CA ARG A 22 17.23 -3.63 -5.30
C ARG A 22 16.17 -3.04 -6.23
N LEU A 23 16.50 -1.92 -6.86
CA LEU A 23 15.59 -1.22 -7.74
C LEU A 23 15.21 -2.18 -8.88
N PRO A 24 13.94 -2.24 -9.28
CA PRO A 24 13.55 -3.07 -10.40
C PRO A 24 14.31 -2.63 -11.67
N PRO A 25 14.52 -3.52 -12.65
CA PRO A 25 15.19 -3.16 -13.90
C PRO A 25 14.58 -1.88 -14.50
N ALA A 26 15.42 -1.02 -15.08
CA ALA A 26 15.02 0.26 -15.69
C ALA A 26 13.71 0.21 -16.51
N PRO A 27 13.46 -0.78 -17.40
CA PRO A 27 12.22 -0.81 -18.18
C PRO A 27 10.94 -0.97 -17.36
N PHE A 28 11.01 -1.47 -16.12
CA PHE A 28 9.85 -1.53 -15.22
C PHE A 28 9.66 -0.26 -14.39
N ARG A 29 10.70 0.57 -14.28
CA ARG A 29 10.68 1.81 -13.51
C ARG A 29 10.21 2.98 -14.35
N ASP A 30 10.69 3.03 -15.59
CA ASP A 30 10.40 4.07 -16.56
C ASP A 30 10.10 3.39 -17.91
N PRO A 31 8.86 2.92 -18.12
CA PRO A 31 8.49 2.28 -19.37
C PRO A 31 8.51 3.35 -20.48
N PRO A 32 9.26 3.16 -21.59
CA PRO A 32 9.48 4.18 -22.62
C PRO A 32 8.27 4.43 -23.54
N SER A 33 7.05 4.24 -23.04
CA SER A 33 5.82 4.27 -23.84
C SER A 33 4.94 5.45 -23.44
N ALA A 34 4.82 6.44 -24.33
CA ALA A 34 3.86 7.54 -24.20
C ALA A 34 2.41 7.08 -24.07
N ALA A 35 2.10 5.82 -24.41
CA ALA A 35 0.77 5.26 -24.20
C ALA A 35 0.45 5.04 -22.71
N VAL A 36 1.46 4.86 -21.84
CA VAL A 36 1.27 4.69 -20.40
C VAL A 36 0.75 5.98 -19.77
N ASP A 37 1.18 7.14 -20.26
CA ASP A 37 0.74 8.46 -19.79
C ASP A 37 -0.76 8.73 -20.04
N HIS A 38 -1.38 7.97 -20.95
CA HIS A 38 -2.81 8.04 -21.22
C HIS A 38 -3.64 7.05 -20.38
N VAL A 39 -3.01 6.18 -19.59
CA VAL A 39 -3.70 5.18 -18.77
C VAL A 39 -4.14 5.82 -17.46
N ASN A 40 -5.46 5.86 -17.25
CA ASN A 40 -6.03 6.25 -15.96
C ASN A 40 -6.61 5.01 -15.25
N THR A 41 -5.93 4.56 -14.19
CA THR A 41 -6.35 3.39 -13.40
C THR A 41 -7.59 3.63 -12.55
N MET A 42 -8.04 4.87 -12.40
CA MET A 42 -9.21 5.24 -11.61
C MET A 42 -10.53 5.08 -12.37
N ILE A 43 -10.49 4.86 -13.69
CA ILE A 43 -11.69 4.64 -14.50
C ILE A 43 -12.42 3.39 -13.98
N GLY A 44 -13.72 3.54 -13.69
CA GLY A 44 -14.56 2.48 -13.12
C GLY A 44 -14.48 2.35 -11.60
N ASN A 45 -13.78 3.25 -10.91
CA ASN A 45 -13.83 3.43 -9.46
C ASN A 45 -14.92 4.45 -9.07
N ALA A 46 -15.06 4.81 -7.78
CA ALA A 46 -15.99 5.82 -7.24
C ALA A 46 -17.47 5.46 -7.04
N GLY A 47 -17.89 4.20 -7.25
CA GLY A 47 -19.27 3.80 -6.96
C GLY A 47 -19.57 3.73 -5.47
N ASP A 48 -20.70 4.29 -5.05
CA ASP A 48 -21.24 4.19 -3.69
C ASP A 48 -21.77 2.79 -3.40
N THR A 49 -22.37 2.17 -4.42
CA THR A 49 -22.86 0.80 -4.41
C THR A 49 -22.05 -0.07 -5.37
N PRO A 50 -22.12 -1.40 -5.22
CA PRO A 50 -21.43 -2.32 -6.13
C PRO A 50 -21.87 -2.21 -7.60
N ASN A 51 -23.07 -1.67 -7.85
CA ASN A 51 -23.61 -1.41 -9.20
C ASN A 51 -23.36 0.04 -9.68
N GLY A 52 -22.87 0.93 -8.81
CA GLY A 52 -22.73 2.36 -9.10
C GLY A 52 -21.46 2.74 -9.86
N SER A 53 -20.57 1.77 -10.13
CA SER A 53 -19.34 1.97 -10.93
C SER A 53 -18.93 0.67 -11.61
N GLY A 54 -17.85 0.73 -12.40
CA GLY A 54 -17.27 -0.45 -13.06
C GLY A 54 -16.71 -1.49 -12.08
N GLY A 55 -16.55 -1.16 -10.79
CA GLY A 55 -16.00 -2.08 -9.78
C GLY A 55 -14.53 -2.40 -10.03
N THR A 56 -13.78 -1.46 -10.60
CA THR A 56 -12.36 -1.63 -10.92
C THR A 56 -11.47 -1.35 -9.72
N ILE A 57 -10.30 -1.97 -9.71
CA ILE A 57 -9.26 -1.79 -8.72
C ILE A 57 -8.11 -1.02 -9.38
N PRO A 58 -7.71 0.16 -8.88
CA PRO A 58 -6.59 0.92 -9.42
C PRO A 58 -5.25 0.27 -9.04
N SER A 59 -4.98 -0.88 -9.64
CA SER A 59 -3.84 -1.74 -9.32
C SER A 59 -2.53 -1.28 -9.97
N THR A 60 -1.44 -1.38 -9.21
CA THR A 60 -0.07 -1.29 -9.72
C THR A 60 0.53 -2.68 -9.84
N ALA A 61 0.82 -3.12 -11.06
CA ALA A 61 1.50 -4.38 -11.35
C ALA A 61 1.99 -4.42 -12.80
N PRO A 62 2.97 -5.27 -13.14
CA PRO A 62 3.22 -5.61 -14.53
C PRO A 62 2.01 -6.35 -15.15
N PRO A 63 1.88 -6.36 -16.49
CA PRO A 63 0.84 -7.13 -17.17
C PRO A 63 0.85 -8.60 -16.72
N PHE A 64 -0.33 -9.15 -16.41
CA PHE A 64 -0.52 -10.54 -15.97
C PHE A 64 0.23 -10.93 -14.69
N ALA A 65 0.57 -9.97 -13.84
CA ALA A 65 1.20 -10.26 -12.56
C ALA A 65 0.35 -11.21 -11.71
N MET A 66 1.00 -12.19 -11.09
CA MET A 66 0.38 -13.08 -10.10
C MET A 66 -0.25 -12.29 -8.95
N THR A 67 0.39 -11.21 -8.50
CA THR A 67 -0.11 -10.34 -7.43
C THR A 67 -0.12 -8.90 -7.89
N ARG A 68 -1.24 -8.21 -7.65
CA ARG A 68 -1.40 -6.78 -7.90
C ARG A 68 -1.40 -6.02 -6.60
N TRP A 69 -0.86 -4.81 -6.59
CA TRP A 69 -0.85 -3.96 -5.41
C TRP A 69 -1.82 -2.80 -5.55
N VAL A 70 -2.48 -2.44 -4.45
CA VAL A 70 -3.39 -1.29 -4.42
C VAL A 70 -3.38 -0.68 -3.02
N ALA A 71 -3.49 0.64 -2.92
CA ALA A 71 -3.81 1.28 -1.65
C ALA A 71 -5.16 0.77 -1.14
N GLN A 72 -5.37 0.79 0.17
CA GLN A 72 -6.60 0.28 0.77
C GLN A 72 -7.34 1.40 1.49
N THR A 73 -8.52 1.79 1.00
CA THR A 73 -9.37 2.80 1.65
C THR A 73 -10.59 2.20 2.34
N ARG A 74 -10.88 0.92 2.09
CA ARG A 74 -11.97 0.16 2.72
C ARG A 74 -11.59 -1.31 2.89
N ARG A 75 -12.29 -2.01 3.78
CA ARG A 75 -12.10 -3.47 3.94
C ARG A 75 -12.47 -4.18 2.64
N ASN A 76 -11.65 -5.15 2.24
CA ASN A 76 -11.92 -5.94 1.05
C ASN A 76 -12.78 -7.16 1.39
N TYR A 77 -13.88 -7.38 0.65
CA TYR A 77 -14.78 -8.53 0.81
C TYR A 77 -15.68 -8.69 -0.43
N VAL A 78 -16.56 -9.69 -0.43
CA VAL A 78 -17.50 -9.91 -1.54
C VAL A 78 -18.35 -8.67 -1.79
N SER A 79 -18.48 -8.27 -3.06
CA SER A 79 -19.18 -7.07 -3.51
C SER A 79 -18.50 -5.74 -3.14
N VAL A 80 -17.24 -5.76 -2.68
CA VAL A 80 -16.48 -4.53 -2.34
C VAL A 80 -15.04 -4.67 -2.84
N THR A 81 -14.49 -3.61 -3.45
CA THR A 81 -13.06 -3.56 -3.83
C THR A 81 -12.23 -2.90 -2.73
N PRO A 82 -10.92 -3.15 -2.61
CA PRO A 82 -10.10 -2.58 -1.52
C PRO A 82 -9.95 -1.05 -1.57
N TYR A 83 -10.19 -0.43 -2.73
CA TYR A 83 -10.02 1.00 -2.94
C TYR A 83 -11.29 1.63 -3.51
N ASN A 84 -11.71 2.73 -2.88
CA ASN A 84 -12.67 3.69 -3.40
C ASN A 84 -12.09 5.11 -3.26
N VAL A 85 -12.14 5.89 -4.34
CA VAL A 85 -11.63 7.27 -4.40
C VAL A 85 -12.29 8.18 -3.38
N THR A 86 -13.56 7.93 -3.03
CA THR A 86 -14.31 8.70 -2.03
C THR A 86 -13.85 8.41 -0.60
N GLY A 87 -13.03 7.38 -0.40
CA GLY A 87 -12.41 7.09 0.89
C GLY A 87 -11.46 8.21 1.29
N THR A 88 -11.51 8.60 2.57
CA THR A 88 -10.74 9.72 3.13
C THR A 88 -9.46 9.29 3.86
N HIS A 89 -9.28 7.98 4.06
CA HIS A 89 -8.16 7.39 4.78
C HIS A 89 -7.57 6.22 3.99
N ILE A 90 -6.27 5.99 4.15
CA ILE A 90 -5.55 4.81 3.69
C ILE A 90 -5.21 3.95 4.90
N TYR A 91 -5.63 2.69 4.86
CA TYR A 91 -5.45 1.69 5.93
C TYR A 91 -4.30 0.73 5.66
N GLY A 92 -3.56 0.95 4.57
CA GLY A 92 -2.45 0.13 4.12
C GLY A 92 -2.39 -0.03 2.60
N PHE A 93 -1.52 -0.92 2.16
CA PHE A 93 -1.40 -1.38 0.79
C PHE A 93 -1.66 -2.88 0.76
N GLN A 94 -2.57 -3.30 -0.12
CA GLN A 94 -3.00 -4.68 -0.23
C GLN A 94 -2.48 -5.31 -1.52
N GLY A 95 -1.82 -6.45 -1.41
CA GLY A 95 -1.66 -7.41 -2.49
C GLY A 95 -2.98 -8.14 -2.72
N THR A 96 -3.57 -7.98 -3.90
CA THR A 96 -4.93 -8.40 -4.25
C THR A 96 -4.95 -9.32 -5.46
N HIS A 97 -5.86 -10.30 -5.42
CA HIS A 97 -6.17 -11.22 -6.52
C HIS A 97 -7.63 -11.10 -6.99
N GLN A 98 -8.42 -10.23 -6.36
CA GLN A 98 -9.83 -10.03 -6.67
C GLN A 98 -10.05 -9.69 -8.15
N PRO A 99 -10.75 -10.54 -8.92
CA PRO A 99 -10.93 -10.35 -10.36
C PRO A 99 -12.10 -9.40 -10.70
N ALA A 100 -13.11 -9.37 -9.84
CA ALA A 100 -14.30 -8.54 -10.00
C ALA A 100 -14.91 -8.24 -8.63
N ILE A 101 -15.66 -7.14 -8.54
CA ILE A 101 -16.29 -6.69 -7.31
C ILE A 101 -17.14 -7.80 -6.65
N TRP A 102 -17.86 -8.60 -7.43
CA TRP A 102 -18.76 -9.67 -6.98
C TRP A 102 -18.07 -10.95 -6.49
N MET A 103 -16.80 -11.15 -6.81
CA MET A 103 -16.09 -12.41 -6.56
C MET A 103 -15.40 -12.43 -5.19
N GLY A 104 -15.20 -11.27 -4.58
CA GLY A 104 -14.42 -11.13 -3.35
C GLY A 104 -12.92 -11.38 -3.56
N GLU A 105 -12.22 -11.63 -2.46
CA GLU A 105 -10.76 -11.68 -2.39
C GLU A 105 -10.28 -13.01 -1.80
N SER A 106 -9.13 -13.48 -2.27
CA SER A 106 -8.47 -14.69 -1.76
C SER A 106 -6.95 -14.49 -1.68
N GLY A 107 -6.36 -14.91 -0.56
CA GLY A 107 -4.91 -14.85 -0.36
C GLY A 107 -4.33 -13.44 -0.35
N CYS A 108 -5.07 -12.46 0.19
CA CYS A 108 -4.57 -11.09 0.27
C CYS A 108 -3.43 -10.95 1.30
N VAL A 109 -2.50 -10.05 1.01
CA VAL A 109 -1.46 -9.62 1.94
C VAL A 109 -1.59 -8.11 2.14
N GLY A 110 -1.47 -7.63 3.38
CA GLY A 110 -1.52 -6.22 3.71
C GLY A 110 -0.19 -5.74 4.29
N VAL A 111 0.30 -4.60 3.81
CA VAL A 111 1.45 -3.90 4.39
C VAL A 111 1.00 -2.51 4.81
N VAL A 112 1.23 -2.15 6.07
CA VAL A 112 0.85 -0.85 6.63
C VAL A 112 2.11 -0.18 7.15
N PRO A 113 2.54 0.96 6.58
CA PRO A 113 3.62 1.72 7.17
C PRO A 113 3.14 2.27 8.52
N GLY A 114 3.86 1.96 9.60
CA GLY A 114 3.61 2.56 10.90
C GLY A 114 4.31 3.92 10.98
N ALA A 115 3.61 4.95 11.44
CA ALA A 115 4.19 6.25 11.77
C ALA A 115 3.88 6.57 13.23
N GLY A 116 4.91 6.82 14.05
CA GLY A 116 4.76 6.98 15.49
C GLY A 116 4.43 5.66 16.19
N GLU A 117 3.39 5.65 17.01
CA GLU A 117 2.94 4.44 17.70
C GLU A 117 2.25 3.50 16.71
N VAL A 118 2.76 2.27 16.62
CA VAL A 118 2.23 1.27 15.68
C VAL A 118 0.88 0.75 16.18
N ARG A 119 -0.18 1.03 15.42
CA ARG A 119 -1.53 0.52 15.66
C ARG A 119 -1.83 -0.63 14.69
N ALA A 120 -2.27 -1.77 15.21
CA ALA A 120 -2.65 -2.92 14.40
C ALA A 120 -4.15 -2.90 14.02
N GLY A 121 -4.98 -2.26 14.86
CA GLY A 121 -6.41 -2.12 14.64
C GLY A 121 -6.71 -1.47 13.29
N TRP A 122 -7.75 -1.95 12.60
CA TRP A 122 -8.11 -1.46 11.28
C TRP A 122 -8.39 0.05 11.31
N GLU A 123 -9.26 0.48 12.21
CA GLU A 123 -9.70 1.86 12.30
C GLU A 123 -8.55 2.76 12.78
N GLU A 124 -7.75 2.26 13.72
CA GLU A 124 -6.66 3.00 14.38
C GLU A 124 -5.42 3.22 13.48
N ARG A 125 -5.17 2.32 12.53
CA ARG A 125 -4.01 2.42 11.63
C ARG A 125 -4.27 3.31 10.41
N GLY A 126 -5.50 3.77 10.23
CA GLY A 126 -5.90 4.60 9.10
C GLY A 126 -5.19 5.95 9.11
N MET A 127 -4.50 6.26 8.02
CA MET A 127 -3.87 7.56 7.82
C MET A 127 -4.73 8.41 6.90
N ARG A 128 -4.96 9.67 7.29
CA ARG A 128 -5.75 10.60 6.49
C ARG A 128 -5.07 10.87 5.14
N LYS A 129 -5.85 10.80 4.07
CA LYS A 129 -5.40 11.19 2.73
C LYS A 129 -5.30 12.70 2.62
N VAL A 130 -4.26 13.17 1.95
CA VAL A 130 -4.17 14.56 1.49
C VAL A 130 -4.79 14.62 0.10
N GLU A 131 -5.81 15.46 -0.05
CA GLU A 131 -6.52 15.61 -1.32
C GLU A 131 -5.59 16.22 -2.38
N GLY A 132 -5.59 15.67 -3.59
CA GLY A 132 -4.76 16.14 -4.70
C GLY A 132 -3.29 15.65 -4.70
N GLU A 133 -2.83 14.97 -3.65
CA GLU A 133 -1.45 14.47 -3.55
C GLU A 133 -1.26 13.05 -4.12
N GLU A 134 -2.34 12.28 -4.32
CA GLU A 134 -2.25 10.96 -4.94
C GLU A 134 -1.93 11.09 -6.44
N ARG A 135 -0.91 10.37 -6.90
CA ARG A 135 -0.50 10.33 -8.31
C ARG A 135 -0.87 8.98 -8.92
N TRP A 136 -1.47 9.02 -10.11
CA TRP A 136 -2.04 7.86 -10.79
C TRP A 136 -1.67 7.89 -12.27
N GLY A 137 -0.41 7.57 -12.58
CA GLY A 137 0.15 7.78 -13.92
C GLY A 137 0.58 9.22 -14.11
#